data_AF-A0AAF3EKW3-F1
#
_entry.id   AF-A0AAF3EKW3-F1
#
_cell.length_a   1.000
_cell.length_b   1.000
_cell.length_c   1.000
_cell.angle_alpha   90.00
_cell.angle_beta   90.00
_cell.angle_gamma   90.00
#
_symmetry.space_group_name_H-M   'P 1'
#
loop_
_entity.id
_entity.type
_entity.pdbx_description
1 polymer ?
#
loop_
_entity_poly.entity_id
_entity_poly.type
_entity_poly.pdbx_seq_one_letter_code
_entity_poly.pdbx_strand_id
1 'polypeptide(L)'
;MKEMDIEKSAYIHESIRYVEVIEHRKGIPAFREDIALVRALAILAVLSFHFWPTIFPSGYLGVDIFFVISGYLMIVVLERSAKMAPLQMFIDFYYKRPFGHKDISSTLLALNLKMVSIDGDYFEQINEETPFLHFWSLSVEMQFYLIAPIIFLCSKMRINDYHVGPLILIVILLASLKFRLESTPITAFYNPFTRLWQFLLGMLSSIFALKQEATEQNQKIEALAAIFFWPIFLVFLPFNSMNEKWMQIFVTVTAGLFMAIAPARWEFIDSQD
;
A
#
# COMPACT_ATOMS: atom_id res chain seq x y z
N MET A 1 -26.91 38.44 20.07
CA MET A 1 -26.44 38.69 18.68
C MET A 1 -24.93 38.91 18.64
N LYS A 2 -24.35 39.78 19.49
CA LYS A 2 -22.90 40.05 19.53
C LYS A 2 -22.00 38.87 19.93
N GLU A 3 -22.42 37.96 20.81
CA GLU A 3 -21.57 36.82 21.24
C GLU A 3 -21.38 35.75 20.15
N MET A 4 -22.41 35.52 19.33
CA MET A 4 -22.39 34.52 18.26
C MET A 4 -21.47 34.92 17.09
N ASP A 5 -21.25 36.22 16.87
CA ASP A 5 -20.30 36.73 15.87
C ASP A 5 -18.85 36.61 16.35
N ILE A 6 -18.60 36.72 17.66
CA ILE A 6 -17.27 36.56 18.25
C ILE A 6 -16.82 35.10 18.17
N GLU A 7 -17.71 34.15 18.45
CA GLU A 7 -17.42 32.72 18.39
C GLU A 7 -17.16 32.23 16.95
N LYS A 8 -17.94 32.72 15.97
CA LYS A 8 -17.66 32.47 14.54
C LYS A 8 -16.33 33.06 14.10
N SER A 9 -15.99 34.27 14.55
CA SER A 9 -14.70 34.91 14.22
C SER A 9 -13.52 34.15 14.83
N ALA A 10 -13.66 33.61 16.04
CA ALA A 10 -12.64 32.78 16.69
C ALA A 10 -12.45 31.45 15.95
N TYR A 11 -13.54 30.80 15.53
CA TYR A 11 -13.50 29.56 14.76
C TYR A 11 -12.89 29.75 13.36
N ILE A 12 -13.20 30.86 12.70
CA ILE A 12 -12.60 31.24 11.41
C ILE A 12 -11.11 31.52 11.58
N HIS A 13 -10.70 32.23 12.65
CA HIS A 13 -9.28 32.46 12.91
C HIS A 13 -8.52 31.18 13.26
N GLU A 14 -9.11 30.26 14.02
CA GLU A 14 -8.47 28.99 14.37
C GLU A 14 -8.37 28.05 13.16
N SER A 15 -9.39 28.02 12.30
CA SER A 15 -9.36 27.26 11.04
C SER A 15 -8.40 27.86 10.00
N ILE A 16 -8.31 29.19 9.88
CA ILE A 16 -7.28 29.86 9.07
C ILE A 16 -5.88 29.57 9.62
N ARG A 17 -5.69 29.61 10.95
CA ARG A 17 -4.42 29.24 11.57
C ARG A 17 -4.08 27.77 11.32
N TYR A 18 -5.08 26.88 11.28
CA TYR A 18 -4.90 25.48 10.91
C TYR A 18 -4.48 25.32 9.44
N VAL A 19 -5.07 26.10 8.53
CA VAL A 19 -4.74 26.10 7.10
C VAL A 19 -3.35 26.71 6.85
N GLU A 20 -3.01 27.82 7.50
CA GLU A 20 -1.67 28.44 7.42
C GLU A 20 -0.58 27.53 8.00
N VAL A 21 -0.85 26.80 9.10
CA VAL A 21 0.07 25.80 9.66
C VAL A 21 0.24 24.59 8.71
N ILE A 22 -0.76 24.29 7.87
CA ILE A 22 -0.64 23.26 6.83
C ILE A 22 0.13 23.78 5.61
N GLU A 23 -0.05 25.05 5.21
CA GLU A 23 0.68 25.68 4.11
C GLU A 23 2.15 25.96 4.45
N HIS A 24 2.51 26.18 5.71
CA HIS A 24 3.89 26.43 6.14
C HIS A 24 4.75 25.16 6.32
N ARG A 25 4.28 23.99 5.89
CA ARG A 25 5.16 22.81 5.79
C ARG A 25 6.04 22.92 4.55
N LYS A 26 7.11 23.71 4.70
CA LYS A 26 8.29 23.67 3.83
C LYS A 26 8.81 22.23 3.70
N GLY A 27 9.16 21.86 2.48
CA GLY A 27 9.56 20.51 2.07
C GLY A 27 8.40 19.73 1.45
N ILE A 28 8.02 20.07 0.21
CA ILE A 28 7.36 19.08 -0.65
C ILE A 28 8.46 18.06 -0.97
N PRO A 29 8.37 16.82 -0.46
CA PRO A 29 9.39 15.83 -0.79
C PRO A 29 9.39 15.62 -2.30
N ALA A 30 10.59 15.55 -2.88
CA ALA A 30 10.76 15.18 -4.27
C ALA A 30 9.91 13.93 -4.55
N PHE A 31 8.94 14.06 -5.45
CA PHE A 31 8.09 12.95 -5.84
C PHE A 31 8.99 11.81 -6.31
N ARG A 32 8.97 10.68 -5.60
CA ARG A 32 9.73 9.47 -5.96
C ARG A 32 9.12 8.88 -7.23
N GLU A 33 9.51 9.45 -8.38
CA GLU A 33 9.10 8.99 -9.72
C GLU A 33 9.41 7.52 -9.92
N ASP A 34 10.49 7.02 -9.33
CA ASP A 34 10.89 5.62 -9.34
C ASP A 34 9.85 4.71 -8.67
N ILE A 35 9.32 5.06 -7.49
CA ILE A 35 8.26 4.26 -6.84
C ILE A 35 6.97 4.32 -7.64
N ALA A 36 6.63 5.49 -8.20
CA ALA A 36 5.46 5.64 -9.06
C ALA A 36 5.59 4.81 -10.35
N LEU A 37 6.78 4.78 -10.96
CA LEU A 37 7.11 3.97 -12.12
C LEU A 37 7.02 2.48 -11.81
N VAL A 38 7.57 2.06 -10.67
CA VAL A 38 7.49 0.68 -10.19
C VAL A 38 6.03 0.23 -9.99
N ARG A 39 5.17 1.13 -9.48
CA ARG A 39 3.73 0.88 -9.39
C ARG A 39 3.07 0.83 -10.77
N ALA A 40 3.46 1.70 -11.70
CA ALA A 40 2.95 1.69 -13.06
C ALA A 40 3.33 0.41 -13.81
N LEU A 41 4.57 -0.08 -13.64
CA LEU A 41 5.03 -1.36 -14.19
C LEU A 41 4.24 -2.54 -13.63
N ALA A 42 3.94 -2.53 -12.32
CA ALA A 42 3.08 -3.53 -11.70
C ALA A 42 1.66 -3.56 -12.33
N ILE A 43 1.09 -2.38 -12.60
CA ILE A 43 -0.21 -2.26 -13.29
C ILE A 43 -0.11 -2.76 -14.74
N LEU A 44 0.95 -2.38 -15.46
CA LEU A 44 1.17 -2.83 -16.84
C LEU A 44 1.34 -4.35 -16.92
N ALA A 45 1.95 -4.99 -15.93
CA ALA A 45 2.05 -6.44 -15.81
C ALA A 45 0.66 -7.10 -15.74
N VAL A 46 -0.21 -6.55 -14.89
CA VAL A 46 -1.59 -7.04 -14.72
C VAL A 46 -2.40 -6.83 -15.99
N LEU A 47 -2.27 -5.68 -16.65
CA LEU A 47 -2.94 -5.42 -17.93
C LEU A 47 -2.46 -6.40 -19.00
N SER A 48 -1.15 -6.64 -19.07
CA SER A 48 -0.56 -7.58 -20.04
C SER A 48 -1.08 -9.01 -19.85
N PHE A 49 -1.27 -9.45 -18.60
CA PHE A 49 -1.90 -10.73 -18.28
C PHE A 49 -3.35 -10.82 -18.78
N HIS A 50 -4.13 -9.74 -18.68
CA HIS A 50 -5.52 -9.74 -19.14
C HIS A 50 -5.62 -9.78 -20.67
N PHE A 51 -4.78 -9.04 -21.39
CA PHE A 51 -4.83 -8.99 -22.85
C PHE A 51 -4.15 -10.20 -23.53
N TRP A 52 -3.07 -10.72 -22.93
CA TRP A 52 -2.28 -11.82 -23.48
C TRP A 52 -1.85 -12.82 -22.40
N PRO A 53 -2.81 -13.57 -21.80
CA PRO A 53 -2.53 -14.49 -20.70
C PRO A 53 -1.58 -15.63 -21.06
N THR A 54 -1.53 -16.03 -22.34
CA THR A 54 -0.61 -17.07 -22.83
C THR A 54 0.83 -16.57 -22.99
N ILE A 55 1.02 -15.26 -23.24
CA ILE A 55 2.34 -14.64 -23.41
C ILE A 55 2.88 -14.17 -22.06
N PHE A 56 2.01 -13.65 -21.19
CA PHE A 56 2.36 -13.13 -19.87
C PHE A 56 1.63 -13.85 -18.73
N PRO A 57 1.77 -15.18 -18.59
CA PRO A 57 1.00 -15.98 -17.61
C PRO A 57 1.24 -15.55 -16.16
N SER A 58 2.39 -14.93 -15.88
CA SER A 58 2.79 -14.46 -14.55
C SER A 58 2.42 -12.99 -14.28
N GLY A 59 1.79 -12.28 -15.23
CA GLY A 59 1.50 -10.85 -15.06
C GLY A 59 0.51 -10.53 -13.93
N TYR A 60 -0.28 -11.51 -13.47
CA TYR A 60 -1.14 -11.37 -12.28
C TYR A 60 -0.35 -11.03 -11.00
N LEU A 61 0.93 -11.42 -10.92
CA LEU A 61 1.83 -11.12 -9.78
C LEU A 61 2.07 -9.61 -9.60
N GLY A 62 1.76 -8.80 -10.62
CA GLY A 62 1.78 -7.34 -10.49
C GLY A 62 0.84 -6.85 -9.39
N VAL A 63 -0.25 -7.57 -9.07
CA VAL A 63 -1.14 -7.22 -7.96
C VAL A 63 -0.42 -7.37 -6.61
N ASP A 64 0.34 -8.44 -6.40
CA ASP A 64 1.10 -8.67 -5.17
C ASP A 64 2.09 -7.54 -4.91
N ILE A 65 2.81 -7.12 -5.96
CA ILE A 65 3.79 -6.04 -5.88
C ILE A 65 3.12 -4.70 -5.63
N PHE A 66 2.00 -4.43 -6.31
CA PHE A 66 1.18 -3.24 -6.10
C PHE A 66 0.76 -3.12 -4.63
N PHE A 67 0.29 -4.20 -4.01
CA PHE A 67 -0.12 -4.18 -2.59
C PHE A 67 1.04 -3.93 -1.62
N VAL A 68 2.23 -4.47 -1.88
CA VAL A 68 3.42 -4.18 -1.08
C VAL A 68 3.77 -2.69 -1.15
N ILE A 69 3.79 -2.12 -2.36
CA ILE A 69 4.11 -0.70 -2.56
C ILE A 69 3.05 0.19 -1.90
N SER A 70 1.76 -0.15 -2.03
CA SER A 70 0.68 0.58 -1.39
C SER A 70 0.81 0.57 0.14
N GLY A 71 1.10 -0.59 0.75
CA GLY A 71 1.37 -0.69 2.18
C GLY A 71 2.56 0.17 2.62
N TYR A 72 3.65 0.17 1.85
CA TYR A 72 4.81 1.02 2.11
C TYR A 72 4.44 2.52 2.09
N LEU A 73 3.72 2.96 1.05
CA LEU A 73 3.32 4.36 0.89
C LEU A 73 2.32 4.82 1.95
N MET A 74 1.45 3.93 2.43
CA MET A 74 0.51 4.24 3.53
C MET A 74 1.25 4.71 4.79
N ILE A 75 2.28 3.98 5.23
CA ILE A 75 3.08 4.35 6.42
C ILE A 75 3.83 5.65 6.19
N VAL A 76 4.47 5.79 5.04
CA VAL A 76 5.14 7.03 4.62
C VAL A 76 4.23 8.25 4.76
N VAL A 77 2.99 8.16 4.26
CA VAL A 77 2.05 9.28 4.31
C VAL A 77 1.61 9.53 5.75
N LEU A 78 1.34 8.49 6.53
CA LEU A 78 0.94 8.59 7.93
C LEU A 78 2.05 9.16 8.82
N GLU A 79 3.32 8.87 8.52
CA GLU A 79 4.46 9.40 9.27
C GLU A 79 4.51 10.94 9.20
N ARG A 80 4.05 11.55 8.10
CA ARG A 80 3.96 13.02 7.97
C ARG A 80 3.03 13.65 9.01
N SER A 81 2.02 12.90 9.44
CA SER A 81 1.01 13.35 10.41
C SER A 81 1.19 12.66 11.77
N ALA A 82 2.32 11.99 12.00
CA ALA A 82 2.65 11.26 13.23
C ALA A 82 2.65 12.13 14.49
N LYS A 83 2.97 13.43 14.36
CA LYS A 83 2.97 14.39 15.48
C LYS A 83 1.58 14.92 15.84
N MET A 84 0.57 14.66 15.00
CA MET A 84 -0.80 15.10 15.26
C MET A 84 -1.49 14.17 16.26
N ALA A 85 -2.53 14.67 16.94
CA ALA A 85 -3.42 13.81 17.71
C ALA A 85 -4.08 12.76 16.78
N PRO A 86 -4.41 11.54 17.28
CA PRO A 86 -4.93 10.45 16.45
C PRO A 86 -6.12 10.84 15.57
N LEU A 87 -7.11 11.55 16.12
CA LEU A 87 -8.28 11.99 15.36
C LEU A 87 -7.88 12.93 14.20
N GLN A 88 -6.98 13.88 14.47
CA GLN A 88 -6.51 14.83 13.46
C GLN A 88 -5.68 14.13 12.38
N MET A 89 -4.83 13.17 12.76
CA MET A 89 -4.08 12.33 11.82
C MET A 89 -5.04 11.57 10.90
N PHE A 90 -6.12 11.00 11.43
CA PHE A 90 -7.11 10.29 10.63
C PHE A 90 -7.79 11.25 9.65
N ILE A 91 -8.26 12.40 10.13
CA ILE A 91 -8.89 13.42 9.29
C ILE A 91 -7.93 13.84 8.17
N ASP A 92 -6.69 14.19 8.51
CA ASP A 92 -5.65 14.62 7.57
C ASP A 92 -5.35 13.55 6.50
N PHE A 93 -5.23 12.29 6.93
CA PHE A 93 -4.98 11.15 6.06
C PHE A 93 -6.12 10.90 5.06
N TYR A 94 -7.38 11.01 5.51
CA TYR A 94 -8.55 10.79 4.63
C TYR A 94 -8.89 11.99 3.76
N TYR A 95 -8.66 13.22 4.23
CA TYR A 95 -8.98 14.45 3.49
C TYR A 95 -7.98 14.75 2.38
N LYS A 96 -6.68 14.53 2.61
CA LYS A 96 -5.63 14.86 1.63
C LYS A 96 -5.53 13.88 0.46
N ARG A 97 -6.47 12.93 0.36
CA ARG A 97 -6.38 11.83 -0.61
C ARG A 97 -7.43 11.99 -1.72
N PRO A 98 -7.05 11.83 -3.00
CA PRO A 98 -7.94 12.11 -4.14
C PRO A 98 -9.11 11.12 -4.32
N PHE A 99 -9.25 10.09 -3.47
CA PHE A 99 -10.29 9.05 -3.57
C PHE A 99 -11.31 9.12 -2.42
N GLY A 100 -11.76 10.32 -2.09
CA GLY A 100 -12.56 10.66 -0.89
C GLY A 100 -14.02 10.17 -0.84
N HIS A 101 -14.35 8.98 -1.36
CA HIS A 101 -15.69 8.41 -1.21
C HIS A 101 -15.64 7.11 -0.39
N LYS A 102 -15.91 7.23 0.92
CA LYS A 102 -15.99 6.11 1.86
C LYS A 102 -17.00 5.04 1.44
N ASP A 103 -18.02 5.45 0.69
CA ASP A 103 -19.08 4.58 0.16
C ASP A 103 -18.59 3.65 -0.95
N ILE A 104 -17.51 4.01 -1.65
CA ILE A 104 -16.94 3.18 -2.71
C ILE A 104 -16.24 1.97 -2.10
N SER A 105 -15.48 2.14 -1.02
CA SER A 105 -14.76 1.03 -0.37
C SER A 105 -15.70 -0.03 0.22
N SER A 106 -16.80 0.37 0.85
CA SER A 106 -17.79 -0.56 1.44
C SER A 106 -18.61 -1.26 0.36
N THR A 107 -19.01 -0.53 -0.68
CA THR A 107 -19.72 -1.10 -1.84
C THR A 107 -18.85 -2.11 -2.57
N LEU A 108 -17.56 -1.82 -2.72
CA LEU A 108 -16.63 -2.73 -3.38
C LEU A 108 -16.18 -3.89 -2.47
N LEU A 109 -16.19 -3.74 -1.13
CA LEU A 109 -16.05 -4.88 -0.21
C LEU A 109 -17.20 -5.88 -0.36
N ALA A 110 -18.45 -5.37 -0.40
CA ALA A 110 -19.60 -6.23 -0.63
C ALA A 110 -19.48 -6.96 -1.98
N LEU A 111 -18.94 -6.30 -3.00
CA LEU A 111 -18.63 -6.91 -4.29
C LEU A 111 -17.55 -8.01 -4.17
N ASN A 112 -16.43 -7.75 -3.51
CA ASN A 112 -15.38 -8.75 -3.30
C ASN A 112 -15.92 -10.00 -2.56
N LEU A 113 -16.71 -9.81 -1.50
CA LEU A 113 -17.31 -10.91 -0.75
C LEU A 113 -18.33 -11.69 -1.59
N LYS A 114 -19.11 -10.99 -2.42
CA LYS A 114 -20.00 -11.64 -3.39
C LYS A 114 -19.21 -12.49 -4.38
N MET A 115 -18.08 -12.00 -4.89
CA MET A 115 -17.23 -12.79 -5.80
C MET A 115 -16.66 -14.06 -5.15
N VAL A 116 -16.35 -14.03 -3.84
CA VAL A 116 -15.94 -15.25 -3.10
C VAL A 116 -17.05 -16.31 -3.09
N SER A 117 -18.32 -15.89 -3.13
CA SER A 117 -19.48 -16.79 -3.08
C SER A 117 -19.92 -17.35 -4.44
N ILE A 118 -19.28 -16.93 -5.54
CA ILE A 118 -19.59 -17.45 -6.88
C ILE A 118 -18.70 -18.67 -7.15
N ASP A 119 -19.33 -19.81 -7.45
CA ASP A 119 -18.63 -21.03 -7.86
C ASP A 119 -18.12 -20.91 -9.31
N GLY A 120 -16.84 -21.20 -9.55
CA GLY A 120 -16.23 -21.24 -10.88
C GLY A 120 -14.70 -21.04 -10.87
N ASP A 121 -14.00 -21.41 -11.95
CA ASP A 121 -12.56 -21.18 -12.03
C ASP A 121 -12.26 -19.68 -12.25
N TYR A 122 -11.41 -19.11 -11.39
CA TYR A 122 -11.07 -17.67 -11.38
C TYR A 122 -10.68 -17.15 -12.78
N PHE A 123 -9.88 -17.92 -13.51
CA PHE A 123 -9.40 -17.55 -14.83
C PHE A 123 -10.42 -17.78 -15.95
N GLU A 124 -11.47 -18.58 -15.72
CA GLU A 124 -12.58 -18.72 -16.67
C GLU A 124 -13.56 -17.54 -16.55
N GLN A 125 -13.78 -17.02 -15.34
CA GLN A 125 -14.62 -15.83 -15.09
C GLN A 125 -14.05 -14.53 -15.71
N ILE A 126 -12.75 -14.46 -16.00
CA ILE A 126 -12.11 -13.30 -16.66
C ILE A 126 -12.61 -13.13 -18.11
N ASN A 127 -13.12 -14.19 -18.73
CA ASN A 127 -13.70 -14.14 -20.08
C ASN A 127 -15.15 -13.66 -20.11
N GLU A 128 -15.84 -13.61 -18.95
CA GLU A 128 -17.18 -13.04 -18.86
C GLU A 128 -17.09 -11.53 -18.65
N GLU A 129 -17.78 -10.77 -19.52
CA GLU A 129 -17.77 -9.30 -19.63
C GLU A 129 -18.34 -8.58 -18.38
N THR A 130 -17.71 -8.73 -17.23
CA THR A 130 -18.04 -7.93 -16.04
C THR A 130 -16.91 -6.92 -15.79
N PRO A 131 -17.09 -5.64 -16.16
CA PRO A 131 -16.07 -4.58 -16.00
C PRO A 131 -15.55 -4.45 -14.56
N PHE A 132 -16.35 -4.91 -13.60
CA PHE A 132 -16.07 -4.86 -12.17
C PHE A 132 -14.99 -5.84 -11.70
N LEU A 133 -14.68 -6.88 -12.47
CA LEU A 133 -13.55 -7.77 -12.16
C LEU A 133 -12.25 -6.95 -12.14
N HIS A 134 -12.02 -6.03 -13.08
CA HIS A 134 -10.75 -5.29 -13.12
C HIS A 134 -10.52 -4.32 -11.95
N PHE A 135 -11.54 -4.04 -11.14
CA PHE A 135 -11.45 -3.15 -9.96
C PHE A 135 -11.34 -3.91 -8.64
N TRP A 136 -11.30 -5.24 -8.65
CA TRP A 136 -11.26 -6.04 -7.43
C TRP A 136 -10.03 -5.71 -6.57
N SER A 137 -8.86 -5.49 -7.19
CA SER A 137 -7.62 -5.20 -6.48
C SER A 137 -7.59 -3.76 -5.96
N LEU A 138 -8.14 -2.81 -6.72
CA LEU A 138 -8.30 -1.42 -6.28
C LEU A 138 -9.25 -1.31 -5.08
N SER A 139 -10.32 -2.10 -5.07
CA SER A 139 -11.22 -2.22 -3.92
C SER A 139 -10.49 -2.66 -2.66
N VAL A 140 -9.72 -3.75 -2.76
CA VAL A 140 -8.93 -4.28 -1.65
C VAL A 140 -7.99 -3.19 -1.14
N GLU A 141 -7.27 -2.50 -2.02
CA GLU A 141 -6.40 -1.38 -1.65
C GLU A 141 -7.14 -0.30 -0.84
N MET A 142 -8.33 0.13 -1.30
CA MET A 142 -9.15 1.13 -0.61
C MET A 142 -9.64 0.67 0.77
N GLN A 143 -9.94 -0.61 0.95
CA GLN A 143 -10.26 -1.16 2.28
C GLN A 143 -9.06 -1.07 3.22
N PHE A 144 -7.85 -1.33 2.72
CA PHE A 144 -6.62 -1.18 3.50
C PHE A 144 -6.35 0.26 3.91
N TYR A 145 -6.71 1.25 3.09
CA TYR A 145 -6.64 2.66 3.50
C TYR A 145 -7.53 2.97 4.70
N LEU A 146 -8.69 2.32 4.84
CA LEU A 146 -9.58 2.55 5.99
C LEU A 146 -8.99 2.05 7.32
N ILE A 147 -8.10 1.06 7.27
CA ILE A 147 -7.48 0.47 8.47
C ILE A 147 -6.02 0.89 8.65
N ALA A 148 -5.38 1.49 7.64
CA ALA A 148 -3.98 1.90 7.67
C ALA A 148 -3.62 2.82 8.86
N PRO A 149 -4.42 3.83 9.23
CA PRO A 149 -4.13 4.64 10.42
C PRO A 149 -4.11 3.83 11.71
N ILE A 150 -5.00 2.83 11.84
CA ILE A 150 -5.02 1.93 13.00
C ILE A 150 -3.78 1.06 13.02
N ILE A 151 -3.42 0.46 11.87
CA ILE A 151 -2.20 -0.36 11.74
C ILE A 151 -0.96 0.47 12.06
N PHE A 152 -0.91 1.72 11.60
CA PHE A 152 0.18 2.64 11.92
C PHE A 152 0.29 2.90 13.42
N LEU A 153 -0.82 3.19 14.11
CA LEU A 153 -0.81 3.34 15.56
C LEU A 153 -0.38 2.04 16.28
N CYS A 154 -0.88 0.89 15.83
CA CYS A 154 -0.44 -0.42 16.33
C CYS A 154 1.07 -0.61 16.13
N SER A 155 1.62 -0.18 14.99
CA SER A 155 3.07 -0.25 14.73
C SER A 155 3.89 0.58 15.72
N LYS A 156 3.33 1.68 16.23
CA LYS A 156 3.97 2.57 17.20
C LYS A 156 3.83 2.09 18.66
N MET A 157 3.04 1.04 18.91
CA MET A 157 2.71 0.56 20.26
C MET A 157 3.95 0.12 21.05
N ARG A 158 3.99 0.52 22.33
CA ARG A 158 5.04 0.15 23.28
C ARG A 158 4.40 -0.44 24.54
N ILE A 159 5.02 -1.48 25.08
CA ILE A 159 4.71 -2.03 26.40
C ILE A 159 6.00 -1.93 27.21
N ASN A 160 5.96 -1.13 28.27
CA ASN A 160 7.15 -0.71 29.02
C ASN A 160 8.20 -0.11 28.03
N ASP A 161 9.47 -0.48 28.18
CA ASP A 161 10.56 -0.01 27.30
C ASP A 161 10.52 -0.64 25.89
N TYR A 162 9.75 -1.71 25.69
CA TYR A 162 9.76 -2.52 24.48
C TYR A 162 8.80 -2.02 23.40
N HIS A 163 9.29 -1.94 22.17
CA HIS A 163 8.49 -1.59 20.99
C HIS A 163 7.84 -2.83 20.37
N VAL A 164 6.67 -3.20 20.90
CA VAL A 164 5.98 -4.46 20.57
C VAL A 164 5.14 -4.40 19.29
N GLY A 165 4.81 -3.20 18.80
CA GLY A 165 3.97 -2.99 17.62
C GLY A 165 4.39 -3.81 16.39
N PRO A 166 5.66 -3.76 15.95
CA PRO A 166 6.11 -4.52 14.79
C PRO A 166 5.95 -6.03 14.95
N LEU A 167 6.14 -6.57 16.16
CA LEU A 167 5.96 -8.01 16.43
C LEU A 167 4.51 -8.42 16.23
N ILE A 168 3.55 -7.61 16.69
CA ILE A 168 2.11 -7.87 16.49
C ILE A 168 1.78 -7.88 15.00
N LEU A 169 2.31 -6.92 14.24
CA LEU A 169 2.09 -6.86 12.80
C LEU A 169 2.72 -8.07 12.08
N ILE A 170 3.88 -8.56 12.52
CA ILE A 170 4.48 -9.79 11.99
C ILE A 170 3.57 -11.00 12.28
N VAL A 171 3.01 -11.12 13.48
CA VAL A 171 2.08 -12.21 13.82
C VAL A 171 0.84 -12.16 12.92
N ILE A 172 0.25 -10.98 12.70
CA ILE A 172 -0.91 -10.81 11.81
C ILE A 172 -0.55 -11.13 10.36
N LEU A 173 0.63 -10.70 9.90
CA LEU A 173 1.16 -11.01 8.57
C LEU A 173 1.26 -12.52 8.37
N LEU A 174 1.87 -13.24 9.32
CA LEU A 174 2.02 -14.70 9.25
C LEU A 174 0.67 -15.42 9.30
N ALA A 175 -0.28 -14.93 10.10
CA ALA A 175 -1.64 -15.48 10.13
C ALA A 175 -2.37 -15.29 8.80
N SER A 176 -2.25 -14.10 8.19
CA SER A 176 -2.80 -13.80 6.85
C SER A 176 -2.15 -14.66 5.76
N LEU A 177 -0.82 -14.83 5.80
CA LEU A 177 -0.08 -15.70 4.87
C LEU A 177 -0.52 -17.16 5.01
N LYS A 178 -0.65 -17.66 6.24
CA LYS A 178 -1.18 -19.00 6.50
C LYS A 178 -2.58 -19.16 5.91
N PHE A 179 -3.47 -18.19 6.14
CA PHE A 179 -4.82 -18.23 5.59
C PHE A 179 -4.83 -18.25 4.05
N ARG A 180 -3.94 -17.49 3.41
CA ARG A 180 -3.74 -17.54 1.94
C ARG A 180 -3.28 -18.92 1.46
N LEU A 181 -2.38 -19.57 2.18
CA LEU A 181 -1.83 -20.88 1.81
C LEU A 181 -2.87 -22.00 1.92
N GLU A 182 -3.81 -21.88 2.85
CA GLU A 182 -4.88 -22.87 3.08
C GLU A 182 -6.13 -22.61 2.22
N SER A 183 -6.27 -21.40 1.66
CA SER A 183 -7.44 -20.99 0.87
C SER A 183 -7.43 -21.54 -0.57
N THR A 184 -8.64 -21.72 -1.12
CA THR A 184 -8.87 -21.94 -2.55
C THR A 184 -8.43 -20.72 -3.37
N PRO A 185 -8.11 -20.86 -4.67
CA PRO A 185 -7.72 -19.72 -5.51
C PRO A 185 -8.72 -18.55 -5.46
N ILE A 186 -10.02 -18.81 -5.59
CA ILE A 186 -11.08 -17.78 -5.54
C ILE A 186 -11.02 -16.98 -4.24
N THR A 187 -11.04 -17.70 -3.10
CA THR A 187 -10.99 -17.08 -1.77
C THR A 187 -9.71 -16.28 -1.62
N ALA A 188 -8.60 -16.83 -2.09
CA ALA A 188 -7.31 -16.18 -2.01
C ALA A 188 -7.22 -14.90 -2.84
N PHE A 189 -7.89 -14.77 -3.98
CA PHE A 189 -7.88 -13.52 -4.75
C PHE A 189 -8.83 -12.47 -4.19
N TYR A 190 -10.06 -12.84 -3.84
CA TYR A 190 -11.09 -11.86 -3.49
C TYR A 190 -11.18 -11.53 -1.99
N ASN A 191 -10.70 -12.40 -1.10
CA ASN A 191 -10.80 -12.14 0.33
C ASN A 191 -9.67 -11.21 0.81
N PRO A 192 -9.96 -9.99 1.30
CA PRO A 192 -8.94 -9.04 1.73
C PRO A 192 -8.06 -9.58 2.88
N PHE A 193 -8.58 -10.46 3.73
CA PHE A 193 -7.80 -11.05 4.82
C PHE A 193 -6.70 -12.00 4.34
N THR A 194 -6.85 -12.60 3.15
CA THR A 194 -5.78 -13.41 2.52
C THR A 194 -4.72 -12.54 1.83
N ARG A 195 -4.97 -11.23 1.70
CA ARG A 195 -4.10 -10.25 1.04
C ARG A 195 -3.41 -9.28 2.01
N LEU A 196 -3.90 -9.23 3.25
CA LEU A 196 -3.36 -8.42 4.35
C LEU A 196 -1.84 -8.57 4.53
N TRP A 197 -1.28 -9.77 4.35
CA TRP A 197 0.15 -10.00 4.48
C TRP A 197 1.02 -9.20 3.48
N GLN A 198 0.54 -8.95 2.25
CA GLN A 198 1.28 -8.17 1.25
C GLN A 198 1.39 -6.70 1.68
N PHE A 199 0.28 -6.11 2.13
CA PHE A 199 0.25 -4.74 2.66
C PHE A 199 1.10 -4.61 3.91
N LEU A 200 0.95 -5.53 4.87
CA LEU A 200 1.73 -5.51 6.12
C LEU A 200 3.23 -5.64 5.87
N LEU A 201 3.64 -6.46 4.89
CA LEU A 201 5.05 -6.56 4.51
C LEU A 201 5.58 -5.20 4.03
N GLY A 202 4.83 -4.52 3.17
CA GLY A 202 5.16 -3.16 2.72
C GLY A 202 5.24 -2.15 3.85
N MET A 203 4.27 -2.20 4.77
CA MET A 203 4.24 -1.32 5.95
C MET A 203 5.45 -1.55 6.88
N LEU A 204 5.80 -2.81 7.16
CA LEU A 204 6.98 -3.18 7.95
C LEU A 204 8.28 -2.74 7.25
N SER A 205 8.35 -2.91 5.93
CA SER A 205 9.47 -2.47 5.10
C SER A 205 9.65 -0.94 5.19
N SER A 206 8.56 -0.18 5.20
CA SER A 206 8.58 1.26 5.40
C SER A 206 9.11 1.66 6.78
N ILE A 207 8.63 0.99 7.84
CA ILE A 207 9.11 1.25 9.21
C ILE A 207 10.62 1.02 9.34
N PHE A 208 11.14 0.01 8.63
CA PHE A 208 12.58 -0.26 8.57
C PHE A 208 13.32 0.78 7.72
N ALA A 209 12.81 1.11 6.53
CA ALA A 209 13.40 2.08 5.61
C ALA A 209 13.46 3.50 6.19
N LEU A 210 12.46 3.91 6.98
CA LEU A 210 12.40 5.22 7.63
C LEU A 210 13.42 5.38 8.78
N LYS A 211 13.99 4.28 9.28
CA LYS A 211 15.05 4.30 10.31
C LYS A 211 16.46 4.35 9.73
N GLN A 212 16.61 4.13 8.42
CA GLN A 212 17.91 4.12 7.77
C GLN A 212 18.28 5.52 7.28
N GLU A 213 19.53 5.92 7.48
CA GLU A 213 20.09 7.11 6.85
C GLU A 213 20.36 6.83 5.35
N ALA A 214 19.99 7.77 4.48
CA ALA A 214 20.22 7.64 3.05
C ALA A 214 21.70 7.88 2.73
N THR A 215 22.46 6.82 2.49
CA THR A 215 23.87 6.89 2.08
C THR A 215 24.02 6.81 0.55
N GLU A 216 25.03 7.45 -0.04
CA GLU A 216 25.31 7.41 -1.49
C GLU A 216 25.46 5.97 -2.04
N GLN A 217 25.98 5.05 -1.22
CA GLN A 217 26.10 3.63 -1.55
C GLN A 217 24.73 2.92 -1.64
N ASN A 218 23.79 3.27 -0.76
CA ASN A 218 22.42 2.74 -0.80
C ASN A 218 21.71 3.20 -2.08
N GLN A 219 22.00 4.41 -2.57
CA GLN A 219 21.43 4.94 -3.82
C GLN A 219 21.88 4.14 -5.06
N LYS A 220 23.15 3.72 -5.11
CA LYS A 220 23.68 2.88 -6.21
C LYS A 220 23.09 1.48 -6.17
N ILE A 221 22.94 0.90 -4.97
CA ILE A 221 22.29 -0.42 -4.78
C ILE A 221 20.81 -0.37 -5.14
N GLU A 222 20.09 0.69 -4.75
CA GLU A 222 18.68 0.92 -5.15
C GLU A 222 18.52 0.98 -6.67
N ALA A 223 19.33 1.80 -7.34
CA ALA A 223 19.26 1.97 -8.79
C ALA A 223 19.57 0.66 -9.53
N LEU A 224 20.60 -0.06 -9.08
CA LEU A 224 20.93 -1.38 -9.62
C LEU A 224 19.83 -2.40 -9.35
N ALA A 225 19.32 -2.48 -8.12
CA ALA A 225 18.22 -3.36 -7.78
C ALA A 225 17.00 -3.05 -8.67
N ALA A 226 16.57 -1.78 -8.79
CA ALA A 226 15.43 -1.39 -9.62
C ALA A 226 15.57 -1.78 -11.10
N ILE A 227 16.78 -1.64 -11.66
CA ILE A 227 17.08 -1.98 -13.06
C ILE A 227 17.10 -3.50 -13.29
N PHE A 228 17.65 -4.27 -12.36
CA PHE A 228 17.81 -5.73 -12.52
C PHE A 228 16.60 -6.54 -12.04
N PHE A 229 15.80 -6.03 -11.09
CA PHE A 229 14.67 -6.78 -10.53
C PHE A 229 13.51 -6.92 -11.52
N TRP A 230 13.10 -5.82 -12.14
CA TRP A 230 11.81 -5.75 -12.83
C TRP A 230 11.72 -6.47 -14.20
N PRO A 231 12.75 -6.40 -15.07
CA PRO A 231 12.70 -7.07 -16.37
C PRO A 231 12.71 -8.60 -16.24
N ILE A 232 13.31 -9.15 -15.18
CA ILE A 232 13.41 -10.59 -14.93
C ILE A 232 12.04 -11.19 -14.59
N PHE A 233 11.17 -10.46 -13.87
CA PHE A 233 9.83 -10.94 -13.50
C PHE A 233 8.79 -10.78 -14.61
N LEU A 234 8.92 -9.77 -15.47
CA LEU A 234 7.96 -9.49 -16.55
C LEU A 234 8.18 -10.37 -17.79
N VAL A 235 9.40 -10.88 -18.01
CA VAL A 235 9.80 -11.48 -19.30
C VAL A 235 10.30 -12.93 -19.19
N PHE A 236 10.79 -13.40 -18.02
CA PHE A 236 11.65 -14.60 -18.01
C PHE A 236 11.33 -15.73 -17.05
N LEU A 237 10.16 -15.76 -16.41
CA LEU A 237 9.79 -16.92 -15.60
C LEU A 237 8.67 -17.73 -16.27
N PRO A 238 9.00 -18.58 -17.26
CA PRO A 238 8.18 -19.75 -17.56
C PRO A 238 8.44 -20.76 -16.45
N PHE A 239 8.01 -20.49 -15.22
CA PHE A 239 8.02 -21.49 -14.17
C PHE A 239 6.89 -22.49 -14.43
N ASN A 240 7.06 -23.34 -15.44
CA ASN A 240 6.25 -24.54 -15.63
C ASN A 240 6.43 -25.55 -14.47
N SER A 241 7.30 -25.27 -13.49
CA SER A 241 7.65 -26.16 -12.38
C SER A 241 7.35 -25.60 -10.97
N MET A 242 7.11 -24.30 -10.81
CA MET A 242 6.93 -23.69 -9.47
C MET A 242 5.45 -23.41 -9.22
N ASN A 243 4.94 -23.87 -8.07
CA ASN A 243 3.55 -23.66 -7.68
C ASN A 243 3.24 -22.15 -7.55
N GLU A 244 2.06 -21.73 -8.02
CA GLU A 244 1.51 -20.36 -7.92
C GLU A 244 1.75 -19.71 -6.55
N LYS A 245 1.55 -20.47 -5.47
CA LYS A 245 1.72 -20.00 -4.08
C LYS A 245 3.15 -19.58 -3.78
N TRP A 246 4.13 -20.38 -4.22
CA TRP A 246 5.54 -20.08 -4.01
C TRP A 246 5.99 -18.88 -4.83
N MET A 247 5.45 -18.74 -6.04
CA MET A 247 5.74 -17.59 -6.90
C MET A 247 5.22 -16.28 -6.28
N GLN A 248 4.00 -16.28 -5.73
CA GLN A 248 3.46 -15.13 -5.00
C GLN A 248 4.30 -14.79 -3.76
N ILE A 249 4.69 -15.79 -2.95
CA ILE A 249 5.57 -15.56 -1.79
C ILE A 249 6.88 -14.93 -2.23
N PHE A 250 7.54 -15.52 -3.22
CA PHE A 250 8.82 -15.04 -3.71
C PHE A 250 8.71 -13.60 -4.19
N VAL A 251 7.76 -13.28 -5.07
CA VAL A 251 7.53 -11.92 -5.59
C VAL A 251 7.23 -10.92 -4.47
N THR A 252 6.37 -11.29 -3.52
CA THR A 252 5.95 -10.37 -2.46
C THR A 252 7.11 -10.08 -1.51
N VAL A 253 7.85 -11.11 -1.08
CA VAL A 253 9.02 -10.97 -0.20
C VAL A 253 10.11 -10.15 -0.88
N THR A 254 10.38 -10.43 -2.15
CA THR A 254 11.38 -9.72 -2.94
C THR A 254 11.00 -8.24 -3.10
N ALA A 255 9.74 -7.92 -3.40
CA ALA A 255 9.24 -6.55 -3.40
C ALA A 255 9.38 -5.86 -2.03
N GLY A 256 9.05 -6.56 -0.93
CA GLY A 256 9.20 -6.02 0.43
C GLY A 256 10.65 -5.71 0.77
N LEU A 257 11.57 -6.63 0.48
CA LEU A 257 13.01 -6.43 0.66
C LEU A 257 13.51 -5.23 -0.16
N PHE A 258 13.10 -5.12 -1.42
CA PHE A 258 13.42 -3.98 -2.28
C PHE A 258 12.97 -2.66 -1.64
N MET A 259 11.73 -2.61 -1.15
CA MET A 259 11.21 -1.42 -0.46
C MET A 259 11.93 -1.13 0.87
N ALA A 260 12.43 -2.16 1.56
CA ALA A 260 13.16 -2.02 2.82
C ALA A 260 14.59 -1.50 2.63
N ILE A 261 15.27 -1.92 1.55
CA ILE A 261 16.64 -1.48 1.21
C ILE A 261 16.68 -0.16 0.44
N ALA A 262 15.53 0.34 0.00
CA ALA A 262 15.41 1.65 -0.58
C ALA A 262 15.10 2.67 0.53
N PRO A 263 16.12 3.19 1.26
CA PRO A 263 15.90 4.17 2.30
C PRO A 263 14.99 5.28 1.77
N ALA A 264 14.11 5.65 2.68
CA ALA A 264 13.07 6.59 2.44
C ALA A 264 13.74 7.96 2.21
N ARG A 265 14.08 8.28 0.95
CA ARG A 265 14.68 9.56 0.51
C ARG A 265 13.67 10.70 0.64
N TRP A 266 13.25 10.98 1.86
CA TRP A 266 12.54 12.21 2.20
C TRP A 266 13.61 13.23 2.56
N GLU A 267 14.36 13.69 1.56
CA GLU A 267 15.06 14.96 1.72
C GLU A 267 13.97 16.01 1.83
N PHE A 268 13.80 16.51 3.05
CA PHE A 268 13.08 17.75 3.27
C PHE A 268 13.95 18.82 2.61
N ILE A 269 13.63 19.17 1.36
CA ILE A 269 14.23 20.34 0.73
C ILE A 269 13.78 21.52 1.58
N ASP A 270 14.67 21.98 2.46
CA ASP A 270 14.57 23.31 3.02
C ASP A 270 14.65 24.25 1.82
N SER A 271 13.58 25.02 1.60
CA SER A 271 13.46 25.94 0.46
C SER A 271 14.36 27.18 0.62
N GLN A 272 15.62 27.00 0.97
CA GLN A 272 16.58 28.08 1.25
C GLN A 272 17.86 28.01 0.41
N ASP A 273 17.96 27.06 -0.54
CA ASP A 273 19.03 27.05 -1.55
C ASP A 273 18.49 27.40 -2.94
#